data_AF-A0A7X0P5Q4-F1
#
_entry.id   AF-A0A7X0P5Q4-F1
#
_cell.length_a   1.000
_cell.length_b   1.000
_cell.length_c   1.000
_cell.angle_alpha   90.00
_cell.angle_beta   90.00
_cell.angle_gamma   90.00
#
_symmetry.space_group_name_H-M   'P 1'
#
loop_
_entity.id
_entity.type
_entity.pdbx_description
1 polymer ?
#
loop_
_entity_poly.entity_id
_entity_poly.type
_entity_poly.pdbx_seq_one_letter_code
_entity_poly.pdbx_strand_id
1 'polypeptide(L)'
;MWIASVVNINWPSKPGLSAEEQKAEYLAWLDVAVQRKLNSVFVQIRPTADAFWPSPYEPWSQYLTGTQGQDPGYDPLGFAVEETHKRGLAFHAWFNPYRVSMQADPAKLHPDHPGRKNPDWILPFGGKLYYNPGMPEVRKFCQDAMMDAVTRYDIDGLHFDDYFYPTNTTAFDDAEEFAKYGAGFPDLAAWRRNNVDLMVQEMQQRVLAEKPEIAWGISPSGIWRNRGTDPLGSETNGGQSYDNLHADTRGWVKKGWLDYIAPQLYWYIGQPPADYSKLVPWWSDVASGTNTLLWIGQAAYKAGDPAQAPEWQVPGELSRHLTLNREHPEIGGDIWYNANDVKVDRIGSVSTAVNDHYQRPALAPVLPRLAGGEPPRRPVLAYAKRVHSGGVEVRAVATGRDEPFLFAIFRFDRHAGPGDFADARNLVAVVPGDRQIRWTDPDGRRGHHYYAVAVDRANRTSRPSNGFRAI
;
A
#
# COMPACT_ATOMS: atom_id res chain seq x y z
N MET A 1 2.61 5.59 -2.03
CA MET A 1 2.98 5.32 -3.45
C MET A 1 3.58 3.93 -3.57
N TRP A 2 3.46 3.30 -4.73
CA TRP A 2 4.13 2.02 -5.00
C TRP A 2 5.58 2.20 -5.47
N ILE A 3 6.49 1.46 -4.82
CA ILE A 3 7.91 1.36 -5.17
C ILE A 3 8.15 -0.10 -5.61
N ALA A 4 8.15 -0.33 -6.93
CA ALA A 4 8.32 -1.64 -7.53
C ALA A 4 9.80 -2.02 -7.69
N SER A 5 10.10 -3.30 -7.46
CA SER A 5 11.47 -3.85 -7.53
C SER A 5 11.65 -4.82 -8.68
N VAL A 6 10.58 -5.47 -9.14
CA VAL A 6 10.62 -6.37 -10.30
C VAL A 6 11.19 -5.63 -11.51
N VAL A 7 12.14 -6.26 -12.20
CA VAL A 7 12.91 -5.68 -13.32
C VAL A 7 13.50 -4.28 -13.03
N ASN A 8 13.77 -4.00 -11.74
CA ASN A 8 14.32 -2.74 -11.26
C ASN A 8 13.52 -1.50 -11.70
N ILE A 9 12.18 -1.60 -11.71
CA ILE A 9 11.29 -0.47 -12.12
C ILE A 9 11.58 0.80 -11.31
N ASN A 10 11.66 0.71 -9.97
CA ASN A 10 11.92 1.88 -9.11
C ASN A 10 13.15 1.69 -8.22
N TRP A 11 13.20 0.60 -7.45
CA TRP A 11 14.25 0.42 -6.45
C TRP A 11 14.65 -1.05 -6.27
N PRO A 12 15.97 -1.35 -6.26
CA PRO A 12 17.07 -0.47 -6.68
C PRO A 12 16.97 -0.13 -8.17
N SER A 13 17.61 0.96 -8.61
CA SER A 13 17.51 1.45 -10.00
C SER A 13 18.11 0.49 -11.03
N LYS A 14 19.02 -0.38 -10.60
CA LYS A 14 19.61 -1.48 -11.37
C LYS A 14 20.18 -2.53 -10.41
N PRO A 15 20.41 -3.78 -10.86
CA PRO A 15 21.07 -4.78 -10.04
C PRO A 15 22.56 -4.47 -9.85
N GLY A 16 23.14 -4.99 -8.76
CA GLY A 16 24.59 -4.95 -8.52
C GLY A 16 25.11 -3.64 -7.95
N LEU A 17 24.21 -2.72 -7.55
CA LEU A 17 24.57 -1.55 -6.75
C LEU A 17 25.13 -1.96 -5.40
N SER A 18 26.07 -1.19 -4.86
CA SER A 18 26.55 -1.37 -3.49
C SER A 18 25.42 -1.13 -2.47
N ALA A 19 25.55 -1.73 -1.28
CA ALA A 19 24.57 -1.52 -0.21
C ALA A 19 24.34 -0.03 0.10
N GLU A 20 25.40 0.80 0.07
CA GLU A 20 25.28 2.23 0.31
C GLU A 20 24.54 2.98 -0.81
N GLU A 21 24.75 2.60 -2.08
CA GLU A 21 23.98 3.16 -3.20
C GLU A 21 22.50 2.77 -3.11
N GLN A 22 22.20 1.51 -2.81
CA GLN A 22 20.82 1.04 -2.64
C GLN A 22 20.13 1.78 -1.50
N LYS A 23 20.81 1.96 -0.35
CA LYS A 23 20.31 2.74 0.78
C LYS A 23 20.03 4.19 0.38
N ALA A 24 21.00 4.85 -0.26
CA ALA A 24 20.85 6.24 -0.69
C ALA A 24 19.68 6.43 -1.67
N GLU A 25 19.50 5.51 -2.62
CA GLU A 25 18.34 5.53 -3.54
C GLU A 25 17.02 5.38 -2.79
N TYR A 26 16.94 4.46 -1.81
CA TYR A 26 15.74 4.27 -1.02
C TYR A 26 15.38 5.54 -0.23
N LEU A 27 16.36 6.15 0.43
CA LEU A 27 16.16 7.41 1.16
C LEU A 27 15.64 8.52 0.24
N ALA A 28 16.15 8.62 -0.99
CA ALA A 28 15.66 9.57 -1.97
C ALA A 28 14.19 9.32 -2.36
N TRP A 29 13.72 8.06 -2.38
CA TRP A 29 12.30 7.76 -2.59
C TRP A 29 11.43 8.18 -1.41
N LEU A 30 11.92 8.02 -0.18
CA LEU A 30 11.21 8.50 0.99
C LEU A 30 11.14 10.04 1.02
N ASP A 31 12.20 10.72 0.60
CA ASP A 31 12.22 12.17 0.48
C ASP A 31 11.19 12.66 -0.56
N VAL A 32 11.04 11.94 -1.68
CA VAL A 32 9.94 12.19 -2.64
C VAL A 32 8.58 11.99 -1.98
N ALA A 33 8.40 10.94 -1.16
CA ALA A 33 7.14 10.70 -0.46
C ALA A 33 6.75 11.89 0.42
N VAL A 34 7.69 12.34 1.26
CA VAL A 34 7.51 13.48 2.17
C VAL A 34 7.29 14.77 1.39
N GLN A 35 8.07 15.04 0.35
CA GLN A 35 7.92 16.23 -0.48
C GLN A 35 6.55 16.29 -1.17
N ARG A 36 6.02 15.14 -1.60
CA ARG A 36 4.69 15.00 -2.18
C ARG A 36 3.57 14.87 -1.14
N LYS A 37 3.89 15.05 0.14
CA LYS A 37 2.96 15.00 1.29
C LYS A 37 2.20 13.67 1.39
N LEU A 38 2.85 12.59 1.00
CA LEU A 38 2.35 11.23 1.17
C LEU A 38 2.64 10.75 2.60
N ASN A 39 1.84 9.80 3.09
CA ASN A 39 1.96 9.22 4.42
C ASN A 39 2.32 7.73 4.42
N SER A 40 2.43 7.10 3.25
CA SER A 40 2.73 5.66 3.14
C SER A 40 3.47 5.30 1.85
N VAL A 41 4.33 4.29 1.94
CA VAL A 41 5.02 3.64 0.83
C VAL A 41 4.68 2.16 0.79
N PHE A 42 4.49 1.62 -0.43
CA PHE A 42 4.17 0.23 -0.70
C PHE A 42 5.35 -0.35 -1.47
N VAL A 43 6.22 -1.11 -0.80
CA VAL A 43 7.53 -1.48 -1.33
C VAL A 43 7.54 -2.96 -1.68
N GLN A 44 7.85 -3.27 -2.95
CA GLN A 44 7.87 -4.64 -3.42
C GLN A 44 9.10 -5.37 -2.88
N ILE A 45 8.89 -6.25 -1.90
CA ILE A 45 9.96 -6.98 -1.22
C ILE A 45 9.98 -8.47 -1.55
N ARG A 46 8.94 -8.97 -2.23
CA ARG A 46 8.88 -10.29 -2.87
C ARG A 46 8.35 -10.18 -4.31
N PRO A 47 9.20 -9.86 -5.30
CA PRO A 47 8.78 -9.67 -6.68
C PRO A 47 8.59 -10.97 -7.48
N THR A 48 9.46 -11.96 -7.30
CA THR A 48 9.48 -13.21 -8.09
C THR A 48 9.95 -14.42 -7.27
N ALA A 49 9.19 -14.81 -6.24
CA ALA A 49 9.54 -15.92 -5.32
C ALA A 49 10.98 -15.81 -4.77
N ASP A 50 11.39 -14.58 -4.51
CA ASP A 50 12.70 -14.20 -4.02
C ASP A 50 12.56 -13.04 -3.03
N ALA A 51 13.53 -12.90 -2.14
CA ALA A 51 13.40 -12.08 -0.95
C ALA A 51 14.35 -10.88 -0.94
N PHE A 52 13.83 -9.75 -0.45
CA PHE A 52 14.61 -8.56 -0.08
C PHE A 52 15.02 -8.57 1.41
N TRP A 53 15.07 -9.76 2.01
CA TRP A 53 15.46 -10.01 3.40
C TRP A 53 16.11 -11.41 3.49
N PRO A 54 16.83 -11.74 4.58
CA PRO A 54 17.46 -13.05 4.76
C PRO A 54 16.42 -14.15 5.10
N SER A 55 15.59 -14.47 4.11
CA SER A 55 14.52 -15.47 4.20
C SER A 55 15.10 -16.89 4.25
N PRO A 56 14.56 -17.79 5.09
CA PRO A 56 14.89 -19.21 5.06
C PRO A 56 14.06 -19.98 3.99
N TYR A 57 13.06 -19.34 3.38
CA TYR A 57 12.15 -19.98 2.44
C TYR A 57 12.56 -19.77 0.98
N GLU A 58 13.02 -18.58 0.65
CA GLU A 58 13.28 -18.15 -0.73
C GLU A 58 14.64 -17.46 -0.84
N PRO A 59 15.32 -17.60 -2.00
CA PRO A 59 16.65 -17.02 -2.18
C PRO A 59 16.59 -15.49 -2.20
N TRP A 60 17.74 -14.85 -1.96
CA TRP A 60 17.92 -13.42 -2.20
C TRP A 60 17.51 -13.02 -3.61
N SER A 61 16.86 -11.86 -3.73
CA SER A 61 16.41 -11.38 -5.02
C SER A 61 17.55 -10.99 -5.94
N GLN A 62 17.45 -11.45 -7.20
CA GLN A 62 18.37 -11.04 -8.26
C GLN A 62 18.32 -9.54 -8.53
N TYR A 63 17.24 -8.83 -8.18
CA TYR A 63 17.12 -7.40 -8.42
C TYR A 63 18.02 -6.55 -7.51
N LEU A 64 18.61 -7.16 -6.47
CA LEU A 64 19.61 -6.52 -5.60
C LEU A 64 21.02 -6.63 -6.20
N THR A 65 21.43 -7.82 -6.62
CA THR A 65 22.84 -8.14 -6.94
C THR A 65 23.09 -8.49 -8.40
N GLY A 66 22.05 -8.83 -9.15
CA GLY A 66 22.12 -9.38 -10.50
C GLY A 66 22.11 -10.90 -10.54
N THR A 67 22.27 -11.56 -9.38
CA THR A 67 22.32 -13.02 -9.26
C THR A 67 21.36 -13.48 -8.17
N GLN A 68 20.38 -14.31 -8.53
CA GLN A 68 19.43 -14.87 -7.55
C GLN A 68 20.18 -15.72 -6.50
N GLY A 69 19.89 -15.51 -5.23
CA GLY A 69 20.52 -16.20 -4.10
C GLY A 69 21.81 -15.54 -3.59
N GLN A 70 22.35 -14.54 -4.29
CA GLN A 70 23.53 -13.83 -3.81
C GLN A 70 23.16 -12.79 -2.73
N ASP A 71 23.79 -12.90 -1.56
CA ASP A 71 23.64 -11.98 -0.44
C ASP A 71 24.09 -10.55 -0.83
N PRO A 72 23.25 -9.51 -0.64
CA PRO A 72 23.59 -8.12 -0.94
C PRO A 72 24.52 -7.47 0.11
N GLY A 73 24.88 -8.16 1.19
CA GLY A 73 25.76 -7.70 2.25
C GLY A 73 25.09 -6.87 3.36
N TYR A 74 23.76 -6.81 3.37
CA TYR A 74 22.95 -6.14 4.40
C TYR A 74 21.52 -6.71 4.42
N ASP A 75 20.68 -6.23 5.34
CA ASP A 75 19.24 -6.53 5.37
C ASP A 75 18.44 -5.36 4.76
N PRO A 76 18.00 -5.45 3.48
CA PRO A 76 17.27 -4.37 2.81
C PRO A 76 15.91 -4.08 3.43
N LEU A 77 15.13 -5.10 3.79
CA LEU A 77 13.81 -4.92 4.39
C LEU A 77 13.90 -4.28 5.76
N GLY A 78 14.83 -4.73 6.61
CA GLY A 78 15.07 -4.12 7.92
C GLY A 78 15.42 -2.64 7.83
N PHE A 79 16.38 -2.31 6.96
CA PHE A 79 16.76 -0.91 6.69
C PHE A 79 15.58 -0.10 6.16
N ALA A 80 14.82 -0.65 5.20
CA ALA A 80 13.72 0.06 4.56
C ALA A 80 12.60 0.39 5.54
N VAL A 81 12.23 -0.54 6.43
CA VAL A 81 11.23 -0.31 7.49
C VAL A 81 11.69 0.81 8.42
N GLU A 82 12.90 0.72 8.96
CA GLU A 82 13.44 1.69 9.93
C GLU A 82 13.48 3.11 9.36
N GLU A 83 14.00 3.28 8.15
CA GLU A 83 14.15 4.60 7.53
C GLU A 83 12.81 5.22 7.09
N THR A 84 11.83 4.37 6.80
CA THR A 84 10.45 4.79 6.51
C THR A 84 9.79 5.36 7.76
N HIS A 85 9.92 4.65 8.89
CA HIS A 85 9.38 5.09 10.18
C HIS A 85 10.03 6.35 10.71
N LYS A 86 11.35 6.53 10.56
CA LYS A 86 12.06 7.77 10.93
C LYS A 86 11.49 9.02 10.24
N ARG A 87 10.82 8.86 9.10
CA ARG A 87 10.15 9.93 8.35
C ARG A 87 8.66 10.04 8.62
N GLY A 88 8.13 9.24 9.54
CA GLY A 88 6.70 9.22 9.88
C GLY A 88 5.81 8.64 8.78
N LEU A 89 6.38 7.81 7.90
CA LEU A 89 5.65 7.12 6.85
C LEU A 89 5.30 5.71 7.30
N ALA A 90 4.15 5.20 6.88
CA ALA A 90 3.83 3.78 7.01
C ALA A 90 4.52 2.96 5.91
N PHE A 91 5.08 1.81 6.28
CA PHE A 91 5.67 0.82 5.39
C PHE A 91 4.73 -0.34 5.14
N HIS A 92 4.23 -0.47 3.91
CA HIS A 92 3.47 -1.63 3.47
C HIS A 92 4.37 -2.56 2.66
N ALA A 93 4.60 -3.76 3.17
CA ALA A 93 5.36 -4.79 2.47
C ALA A 93 4.51 -5.36 1.33
N TRP A 94 4.96 -5.15 0.09
CA TRP A 94 4.29 -5.65 -1.11
C TRP A 94 4.91 -6.96 -1.58
N PHE A 95 4.05 -7.97 -1.71
CA PHE A 95 4.37 -9.30 -2.21
C PHE A 95 3.56 -9.59 -3.47
N ASN A 96 4.21 -10.14 -4.49
CA ASN A 96 3.52 -10.93 -5.50
C ASN A 96 3.32 -12.33 -4.91
N PRO A 97 2.15 -12.98 -4.94
CA PRO A 97 1.95 -14.29 -4.29
C PRO A 97 2.52 -15.47 -5.09
N TYR A 98 2.35 -15.51 -6.41
CA TYR A 98 2.58 -16.74 -7.20
C TYR A 98 3.65 -16.65 -8.27
N ARG A 99 4.11 -15.45 -8.67
CA ARG A 99 5.15 -15.34 -9.70
C ARG A 99 6.47 -15.89 -9.17
N VAL A 100 7.05 -16.85 -9.90
CA VAL A 100 8.34 -17.47 -9.59
C VAL A 100 9.46 -16.88 -10.42
N SER A 101 9.20 -16.56 -11.68
CA SER A 101 10.26 -16.02 -12.54
C SER A 101 9.70 -15.23 -13.71
N MET A 102 10.46 -14.24 -14.18
CA MET A 102 10.17 -13.49 -15.41
C MET A 102 10.65 -14.21 -16.68
N GLN A 103 11.18 -15.43 -16.54
CA GLN A 103 11.63 -16.29 -17.62
C GLN A 103 11.07 -17.71 -17.42
N ALA A 104 11.06 -18.54 -18.47
CA ALA A 104 10.34 -19.82 -18.47
C ALA A 104 11.17 -21.06 -18.12
N ASP A 105 12.49 -20.95 -17.99
CA ASP A 105 13.43 -22.07 -17.76
C ASP A 105 13.72 -22.26 -16.26
N PRO A 106 13.18 -23.32 -15.61
CA PRO A 106 13.42 -23.57 -14.19
C PRO A 106 14.89 -23.83 -13.84
N ALA A 107 15.71 -24.26 -14.80
CA ALA A 107 17.14 -24.52 -14.56
C ALA A 107 17.94 -23.25 -14.28
N LYS A 108 17.38 -22.07 -14.59
CA LYS A 108 17.97 -20.75 -14.28
C LYS A 108 17.64 -20.24 -12.88
N LEU A 109 16.72 -20.88 -12.17
CA LEU A 109 16.49 -20.57 -10.76
C LEU A 109 17.71 -21.00 -9.94
N HIS A 110 17.97 -20.31 -8.82
CA HIS A 110 19.00 -20.73 -7.86
C HIS A 110 18.83 -22.23 -7.53
N PRO A 111 19.92 -23.04 -7.40
CA PRO A 111 19.81 -24.48 -7.11
C PRO A 111 18.94 -24.81 -5.90
N ASP A 112 18.97 -23.94 -4.88
CA ASP A 112 18.15 -24.10 -3.69
C ASP A 112 16.72 -23.54 -3.77
N HIS A 113 16.33 -22.95 -4.90
CA HIS A 113 15.01 -22.33 -5.05
C HIS A 113 13.89 -23.39 -4.86
N PRO A 114 12.81 -23.08 -4.11
CA PRO A 114 11.74 -24.05 -3.82
C PRO A 114 11.09 -24.62 -5.07
N GLY A 115 10.80 -23.77 -6.06
CA GLY A 115 10.29 -24.22 -7.38
C GLY A 115 11.27 -25.07 -8.20
N ARG A 116 12.58 -25.03 -7.90
CA ARG A 116 13.56 -25.93 -8.54
C ARG A 116 13.70 -27.25 -7.78
N LYS A 117 13.58 -27.22 -6.45
CA LYS A 117 13.54 -28.44 -5.61
C LYS A 117 12.23 -29.23 -5.78
N ASN A 118 11.14 -28.54 -6.11
CA ASN A 118 9.81 -29.11 -6.29
C ASN A 118 9.29 -28.68 -7.68
N PRO A 119 9.77 -29.31 -8.77
CA PRO A 119 9.42 -28.89 -10.14
C PRO A 119 7.91 -28.97 -10.42
N ASP A 120 7.19 -29.90 -9.78
CA ASP A 120 5.73 -30.04 -9.94
C ASP A 120 4.95 -28.86 -9.33
N TRP A 121 5.59 -28.03 -8.50
CA TRP A 121 4.96 -26.84 -7.93
C TRP A 121 4.86 -25.67 -8.91
N ILE A 122 5.59 -25.71 -10.03
CA ILE A 122 5.73 -24.59 -10.95
C ILE A 122 5.16 -24.90 -12.33
N LEU A 123 4.44 -23.92 -12.88
CA LEU A 123 3.85 -23.99 -14.21
C LEU A 123 4.43 -22.88 -15.10
N PRO A 124 4.92 -23.23 -16.32
CA PRO A 124 5.32 -22.24 -17.29
C PRO A 124 4.08 -21.62 -17.94
N PHE A 125 4.03 -20.29 -18.00
CA PHE A 125 2.96 -19.57 -18.66
C PHE A 125 3.44 -18.23 -19.21
N GLY A 126 3.16 -17.95 -20.48
CA GLY A 126 3.47 -16.64 -21.10
C GLY A 126 4.95 -16.25 -21.01
N GLY A 127 5.86 -17.22 -21.11
CA GLY A 127 7.31 -16.99 -21.01
C GLY A 127 7.84 -16.81 -19.58
N LYS A 128 7.02 -17.08 -18.56
CA LYS A 128 7.32 -16.91 -17.13
C LYS A 128 7.06 -18.21 -16.37
N LEU A 129 7.46 -18.25 -15.10
CA LEU A 129 7.14 -19.35 -14.17
C LEU A 129 6.24 -18.85 -13.05
N TYR A 130 5.27 -19.68 -12.66
CA TYR A 130 4.34 -19.41 -11.57
C TYR A 130 4.25 -20.63 -10.65
N TYR A 131 4.09 -20.39 -9.36
CA TYR A 131 3.58 -21.39 -8.44
C TYR A 131 2.14 -21.77 -8.81
N ASN A 132 1.80 -23.05 -8.72
CA ASN A 132 0.46 -23.56 -8.98
C ASN A 132 -0.47 -23.28 -7.77
N PRO A 133 -1.45 -22.36 -7.88
CA PRO A 133 -2.33 -22.05 -6.75
C PRO A 133 -3.27 -23.20 -6.38
N GLY A 134 -3.44 -24.18 -7.29
CA GLY A 134 -4.26 -25.37 -7.10
C GLY A 134 -3.74 -26.39 -6.11
N MET A 135 -2.48 -26.25 -5.68
CA MET A 135 -1.85 -27.18 -4.73
C MET A 135 -1.90 -26.59 -3.30
N PRO A 136 -2.58 -27.23 -2.33
CA PRO A 136 -2.62 -26.77 -0.95
C PRO A 136 -1.24 -26.58 -0.32
N GLU A 137 -0.28 -27.46 -0.62
CA GLU A 137 1.11 -27.39 -0.17
C GLU A 137 1.85 -26.16 -0.70
N VAL A 138 1.61 -25.77 -1.96
CA VAL A 138 2.19 -24.58 -2.58
C VAL A 138 1.60 -23.32 -1.95
N ARG A 139 0.28 -23.28 -1.77
CA ARG A 139 -0.40 -22.17 -1.10
C ARG A 139 0.14 -21.97 0.32
N LYS A 140 0.27 -23.06 1.09
CA LYS A 140 0.86 -23.03 2.44
C LYS A 140 2.30 -22.50 2.39
N PHE A 141 3.12 -23.01 1.48
CA PHE A 141 4.51 -22.56 1.32
C PHE A 141 4.59 -21.06 1.05
N CYS A 142 3.82 -20.54 0.10
CA CYS A 142 3.80 -19.11 -0.21
C CYS A 142 3.41 -18.28 1.02
N GLN A 143 2.37 -18.69 1.75
CA GLN A 143 1.96 -18.01 2.99
C GLN A 143 3.07 -18.05 4.05
N ASP A 144 3.74 -19.19 4.25
CA ASP A 144 4.84 -19.31 5.22
C ASP A 144 6.00 -18.38 4.84
N ALA A 145 6.37 -18.32 3.56
CA ALA A 145 7.42 -17.45 3.05
C ALA A 145 7.11 -15.96 3.29
N MET A 146 5.86 -15.53 3.06
CA MET A 146 5.47 -14.14 3.29
C MET A 146 5.30 -13.82 4.78
N MET A 147 4.80 -14.76 5.58
CA MET A 147 4.68 -14.60 7.03
C MET A 147 6.04 -14.50 7.72
N ASP A 148 7.11 -15.05 7.14
CA ASP A 148 8.47 -14.84 7.64
C ASP A 148 8.84 -13.35 7.72
N ALA A 149 8.54 -12.58 6.67
CA ALA A 149 8.73 -11.13 6.71
C ALA A 149 7.75 -10.44 7.67
N VAL A 150 6.48 -10.85 7.68
CA VAL A 150 5.46 -10.26 8.57
C VAL A 150 5.87 -10.40 10.03
N THR A 151 6.30 -11.58 10.46
CA THR A 151 6.69 -11.88 11.83
C THR A 151 7.94 -11.09 12.26
N ARG A 152 8.98 -11.06 11.42
CA ARG A 152 10.29 -10.51 11.77
C ARG A 152 10.37 -8.99 11.76
N TYR A 153 9.63 -8.33 10.86
CA TYR A 153 9.81 -6.91 10.60
C TYR A 153 8.62 -6.09 11.07
N ASP A 154 8.91 -4.85 11.48
CA ASP A 154 7.91 -3.94 12.00
C ASP A 154 7.14 -3.23 10.87
N ILE A 155 6.50 -4.00 9.99
CA ILE A 155 5.71 -3.48 8.87
C ILE A 155 4.37 -2.92 9.38
N ASP A 156 3.80 -1.94 8.68
CA ASP A 156 2.48 -1.36 8.98
C ASP A 156 1.36 -1.99 8.16
N GLY A 157 1.72 -2.69 7.08
CA GLY A 157 0.76 -3.48 6.32
C GLY A 157 1.39 -4.54 5.43
N LEU A 158 0.59 -5.55 5.12
CA LEU A 158 0.83 -6.56 4.10
C LEU A 158 -0.02 -6.18 2.88
N HIS A 159 0.61 -6.12 1.70
CA HIS A 159 0.00 -5.72 0.44
C HIS A 159 0.21 -6.75 -0.66
N PHE A 160 -0.87 -7.19 -1.32
CA PHE A 160 -0.77 -7.86 -2.63
C PHE A 160 -1.22 -6.90 -3.75
N ASP A 161 -0.64 -7.07 -4.94
CA ASP A 161 -1.10 -6.43 -6.17
C ASP A 161 -2.13 -7.31 -6.90
N ASP A 162 -2.21 -7.22 -8.23
CA ASP A 162 -3.26 -7.81 -9.06
C ASP A 162 -2.91 -9.20 -9.64
N TYR A 163 -1.74 -9.76 -9.32
CA TYR A 163 -1.32 -11.04 -9.90
C TYR A 163 -1.72 -12.24 -9.04
N PHE A 164 -2.84 -12.87 -9.41
CA PHE A 164 -3.25 -14.19 -8.91
C PHE A 164 -2.89 -15.26 -9.96
N TYR A 165 -3.90 -15.80 -10.66
CA TYR A 165 -3.63 -16.50 -11.91
C TYR A 165 -3.21 -15.52 -13.01
N PRO A 166 -2.37 -15.94 -13.97
CA PRO A 166 -1.99 -15.06 -15.07
C PRO A 166 -3.17 -14.77 -16.00
N THR A 167 -3.15 -13.62 -16.67
CA THR A 167 -4.19 -13.23 -17.63
C THR A 167 -4.30 -14.27 -18.77
N ASN A 168 -5.53 -14.72 -19.05
CA ASN A 168 -5.84 -15.79 -20.01
C ASN A 168 -5.34 -17.19 -19.61
N THR A 169 -5.97 -17.75 -18.60
CA THR A 169 -5.65 -19.09 -18.04
C THR A 169 -6.02 -20.29 -18.92
N THR A 170 -6.38 -20.10 -20.19
CA THR A 170 -6.71 -21.21 -21.11
C THR A 170 -5.50 -22.13 -21.30
N ALA A 171 -4.28 -21.60 -21.22
CA ALA A 171 -3.03 -22.34 -21.33
C ALA A 171 -2.33 -22.57 -19.97
N PHE A 172 -3.01 -22.32 -18.84
CA PHE A 172 -2.47 -22.64 -17.52
C PHE A 172 -2.78 -24.11 -17.23
N ASP A 173 -1.73 -24.94 -17.17
CA ASP A 173 -1.87 -26.41 -17.15
C ASP A 173 -1.96 -26.95 -15.72
N ASP A 174 -3.11 -26.73 -15.07
CA ASP A 174 -3.42 -27.22 -13.73
C ASP A 174 -4.52 -28.30 -13.75
N ALA A 175 -4.65 -29.02 -14.88
CA ALA A 175 -5.69 -30.02 -15.08
C ALA A 175 -5.52 -31.23 -14.14
N GLU A 176 -4.28 -31.62 -13.85
CA GLU A 176 -3.97 -32.69 -12.90
C GLU A 176 -4.38 -32.31 -11.47
N GLU A 177 -4.07 -31.08 -11.04
CA GLU A 177 -4.51 -30.57 -9.74
C GLU A 177 -6.03 -30.42 -9.66
N PHE A 178 -6.68 -30.00 -10.74
CA PHE A 178 -8.14 -29.94 -10.78
C PHE A 178 -8.76 -31.33 -10.66
N ALA A 179 -8.20 -32.35 -11.32
CA ALA A 179 -8.66 -33.73 -11.17
C ALA A 179 -8.48 -34.24 -9.72
N LYS A 180 -7.41 -33.83 -9.05
CA LYS A 180 -7.07 -34.26 -7.69
C LYS A 180 -7.84 -33.51 -6.59
N TYR A 181 -8.00 -32.20 -6.73
CA TYR A 181 -8.49 -31.30 -5.67
C TYR A 181 -9.80 -30.57 -6.04
N GLY A 182 -10.27 -30.69 -7.28
CA GLY A 182 -11.44 -29.97 -7.80
C GLY A 182 -12.80 -30.64 -7.55
N ALA A 183 -12.82 -31.82 -6.91
CA ALA A 183 -14.07 -32.52 -6.61
C ALA A 183 -15.01 -31.63 -5.78
N GLY A 184 -16.25 -31.46 -6.25
CA GLY A 184 -17.27 -30.61 -5.62
C GLY A 184 -17.40 -29.21 -6.21
N PHE A 185 -16.50 -28.78 -7.09
CA PHE A 185 -16.65 -27.55 -7.86
C PHE A 185 -17.40 -27.78 -9.18
N PRO A 186 -18.23 -26.82 -9.63
CA PRO A 186 -19.01 -26.98 -10.86
C PRO A 186 -18.14 -26.96 -12.12
N ASP A 187 -17.01 -26.26 -12.09
CA ASP A 187 -16.07 -26.13 -13.20
C ASP A 187 -14.67 -25.73 -12.71
N LEU A 188 -13.70 -25.76 -13.63
CA LEU A 188 -12.32 -25.37 -13.38
C LEU A 188 -12.20 -23.91 -12.90
N ALA A 189 -13.00 -23.00 -13.44
CA ALA A 189 -12.92 -21.58 -13.09
C ALA A 189 -13.41 -21.32 -11.65
N ALA A 190 -14.45 -22.01 -11.19
CA ALA A 190 -14.94 -21.95 -9.82
C ALA A 190 -13.91 -22.50 -8.84
N TRP A 191 -13.24 -23.60 -9.19
CA TRP A 191 -12.15 -24.14 -8.38
C TRP A 191 -10.94 -23.20 -8.33
N ARG A 192 -10.50 -22.65 -9.47
CA ARG A 192 -9.41 -21.65 -9.52
C ARG A 192 -9.73 -20.42 -8.67
N ARG A 193 -10.96 -19.89 -8.74
CA ARG A 193 -11.41 -18.79 -7.85
C ARG A 193 -11.35 -19.20 -6.39
N ASN A 194 -11.79 -20.41 -6.04
CA ASN A 194 -11.69 -20.90 -4.67
C ASN A 194 -10.23 -20.99 -4.17
N ASN A 195 -9.29 -21.39 -5.02
CA ASN A 195 -7.87 -21.44 -4.64
C ASN A 195 -7.32 -20.05 -4.27
N VAL A 196 -7.75 -19.03 -5.02
CA VAL A 196 -7.41 -17.63 -4.71
C VAL A 196 -8.14 -17.16 -3.44
N ASP A 197 -9.43 -17.47 -3.29
CA ASP A 197 -10.20 -17.17 -2.08
C ASP A 197 -9.55 -17.75 -0.82
N LEU A 198 -9.10 -19.01 -0.88
CA LEU A 198 -8.37 -19.67 0.21
C LEU A 198 -7.07 -18.93 0.52
N MET A 199 -6.32 -18.49 -0.49
CA MET A 199 -5.12 -17.69 -0.26
C MET A 199 -5.44 -16.41 0.50
N VAL A 200 -6.45 -15.66 0.07
CA VAL A 200 -6.84 -14.39 0.67
C VAL A 200 -7.34 -14.58 2.11
N GLN A 201 -8.24 -15.56 2.32
CA GLN A 201 -8.86 -15.83 3.61
C GLN A 201 -7.86 -16.37 4.63
N GLU A 202 -7.06 -17.38 4.27
CA GLU A 202 -6.07 -17.97 5.17
C GLU A 202 -4.95 -16.97 5.50
N MET A 203 -4.59 -16.09 4.55
CA MET A 203 -3.61 -15.03 4.79
C MET A 203 -4.15 -13.99 5.79
N GLN A 204 -5.42 -13.58 5.65
CA GLN A 204 -6.08 -12.74 6.65
C GLN A 204 -6.00 -13.37 8.05
N GLN A 205 -6.37 -14.64 8.18
CA GLN A 205 -6.36 -15.36 9.46
C GLN A 205 -4.98 -15.36 10.10
N ARG A 206 -3.93 -15.64 9.32
CA ARG A 206 -2.53 -15.66 9.79
C ARG A 206 -2.04 -14.27 10.21
N VAL A 207 -2.33 -13.23 9.42
CA VAL A 207 -1.96 -11.85 9.77
C VAL A 207 -2.64 -11.42 11.05
N LEU A 208 -3.95 -11.65 11.20
CA LEU A 208 -4.69 -11.27 12.40
C LEU A 208 -4.20 -12.02 13.65
N ALA A 209 -3.79 -13.28 13.51
CA ALA A 209 -3.26 -14.07 14.62
C ALA A 209 -1.88 -13.57 15.07
N GLU A 210 -1.02 -13.18 14.13
CA GLU A 210 0.38 -12.83 14.41
C GLU A 210 0.59 -11.34 14.70
N LYS A 211 0.03 -10.48 13.85
CA LYS A 211 0.19 -9.02 13.90
C LYS A 211 -1.16 -8.35 13.71
N PRO A 212 -2.06 -8.38 14.71
CA PRO A 212 -3.38 -7.80 14.57
C PRO A 212 -3.34 -6.30 14.28
N GLU A 213 -2.28 -5.56 14.59
CA GLU A 213 -2.26 -4.10 14.39
C GLU A 213 -1.96 -3.66 12.95
N ILE A 214 -1.48 -4.56 12.07
CA ILE A 214 -1.11 -4.19 10.69
C ILE A 214 -2.29 -4.29 9.72
N ALA A 215 -2.27 -3.51 8.65
CA ALA A 215 -3.28 -3.57 7.61
C ALA A 215 -3.04 -4.74 6.65
N TRP A 216 -4.09 -5.52 6.33
CA TRP A 216 -4.08 -6.50 5.24
C TRP A 216 -4.92 -6.02 4.06
N GLY A 217 -4.33 -5.88 2.88
CA GLY A 217 -5.09 -5.45 1.71
C GLY A 217 -4.47 -5.76 0.37
N ILE A 218 -5.29 -5.54 -0.67
CA ILE A 218 -5.02 -5.99 -2.03
C ILE A 218 -5.34 -4.87 -3.01
N SER A 219 -4.49 -4.69 -4.03
CA SER A 219 -4.68 -3.79 -5.18
C SER A 219 -5.02 -4.56 -6.45
N PRO A 220 -6.29 -4.91 -6.67
CA PRO A 220 -6.69 -5.68 -7.85
C PRO A 220 -6.84 -4.80 -9.10
N SER A 221 -7.01 -5.46 -10.25
CA SER A 221 -7.49 -4.80 -11.46
C SER A 221 -8.80 -4.03 -11.18
N GLY A 222 -8.94 -2.86 -11.80
CA GLY A 222 -10.05 -1.94 -11.51
C GLY A 222 -11.44 -2.40 -11.95
N ILE A 223 -11.56 -3.48 -12.75
CA ILE A 223 -12.85 -4.07 -13.15
C ILE A 223 -12.96 -5.47 -12.54
N TRP A 224 -13.93 -5.66 -11.64
CA TRP A 224 -14.28 -7.00 -11.14
C TRP A 224 -14.99 -7.82 -12.21
N ARG A 225 -16.15 -7.34 -12.65
CA ARG A 225 -16.96 -7.84 -13.78
C ARG A 225 -17.67 -6.69 -14.46
N ASN A 226 -17.90 -6.83 -15.76
CA ASN A 226 -18.72 -5.92 -16.56
C ASN A 226 -20.20 -6.21 -16.32
N ARG A 227 -21.04 -5.17 -16.34
CA ARG A 227 -22.50 -5.31 -16.20
C ARG A 227 -23.12 -6.22 -17.25
N GLY A 228 -22.53 -6.26 -18.46
CA GLY A 228 -22.98 -7.16 -19.53
C GLY A 228 -22.76 -8.65 -19.22
N THR A 229 -21.83 -8.98 -18.33
CA THR A 229 -21.55 -10.35 -17.88
C THR A 229 -22.33 -10.69 -16.61
N ASP A 230 -22.43 -9.74 -15.69
CA ASP A 230 -23.04 -9.90 -14.37
C ASP A 230 -23.81 -8.63 -14.01
N PRO A 231 -25.10 -8.69 -13.64
CA PRO A 231 -25.88 -7.49 -13.31
C PRO A 231 -25.32 -6.69 -12.11
N LEU A 232 -24.48 -7.29 -11.27
CA LEU A 232 -23.78 -6.61 -10.17
C LEU A 232 -22.48 -5.94 -10.62
N GLY A 233 -22.06 -6.12 -11.88
CA GLY A 233 -20.84 -5.57 -12.44
C GLY A 233 -20.90 -4.07 -12.74
N SER A 234 -19.75 -3.47 -12.99
CA SER A 234 -19.62 -2.05 -13.33
C SER A 234 -20.10 -1.75 -14.75
N GLU A 235 -20.47 -0.51 -15.05
CA GLU A 235 -20.82 -0.03 -16.40
C GLU A 235 -19.58 0.06 -17.32
N THR A 236 -18.91 -1.06 -17.54
CA THR A 236 -17.66 -1.18 -18.28
C THR A 236 -17.73 -2.32 -19.29
N ASN A 237 -16.73 -2.40 -20.15
CA ASN A 237 -16.56 -3.49 -21.13
C ASN A 237 -15.08 -3.91 -21.28
N GLY A 238 -14.33 -3.89 -20.18
CA GLY A 238 -12.89 -4.20 -20.13
C GLY A 238 -12.58 -5.62 -19.63
N GLY A 239 -11.30 -5.91 -19.39
CA GLY A 239 -10.88 -7.17 -18.77
C GLY A 239 -11.41 -7.29 -17.34
N GLN A 240 -11.84 -8.49 -16.95
CA GLN A 240 -12.56 -8.74 -15.68
C GLN A 240 -11.69 -9.56 -14.74
N SER A 241 -11.42 -9.08 -13.52
CA SER A 241 -10.58 -9.80 -12.56
C SER A 241 -11.18 -11.15 -12.18
N TYR A 242 -12.51 -11.22 -12.05
CA TYR A 242 -13.24 -12.43 -11.67
C TYR A 242 -13.04 -13.57 -12.68
N ASP A 243 -13.05 -13.22 -13.98
CA ASP A 243 -13.03 -14.21 -15.06
C ASP A 243 -11.60 -14.47 -15.57
N ASN A 244 -10.75 -13.43 -15.66
CA ASN A 244 -9.42 -13.53 -16.28
C ASN A 244 -8.31 -13.89 -15.30
N LEU A 245 -8.45 -13.50 -14.03
CA LEU A 245 -7.45 -13.66 -12.97
C LEU A 245 -7.93 -14.59 -11.85
N HIS A 246 -9.19 -15.05 -11.94
CA HIS A 246 -9.89 -15.80 -10.90
C HIS A 246 -9.92 -15.07 -9.55
N ALA A 247 -10.02 -13.74 -9.59
CA ALA A 247 -9.99 -12.86 -8.43
C ALA A 247 -11.39 -12.29 -8.14
N ASP A 248 -12.10 -12.87 -7.17
CA ASP A 248 -13.43 -12.41 -6.73
C ASP A 248 -13.36 -11.25 -5.72
N THR A 249 -12.84 -10.13 -6.21
CA THR A 249 -12.55 -8.93 -5.42
C THR A 249 -13.78 -8.34 -4.74
N ARG A 250 -14.94 -8.34 -5.40
CA ARG A 250 -16.22 -7.97 -4.77
C ARG A 250 -16.56 -8.91 -3.63
N GLY A 251 -16.38 -10.22 -3.83
CA GLY A 251 -16.59 -11.23 -2.79
C GLY A 251 -15.72 -11.00 -1.56
N TRP A 252 -14.43 -10.70 -1.74
CA TRP A 252 -13.50 -10.47 -0.63
C TRP A 252 -13.91 -9.28 0.24
N VAL A 253 -14.37 -8.18 -0.38
CA VAL A 253 -14.89 -7.01 0.33
C VAL A 253 -16.16 -7.37 1.11
N LYS A 254 -17.15 -7.97 0.43
CA LYS A 254 -18.45 -8.27 1.07
C LYS A 254 -18.33 -9.35 2.17
N LYS A 255 -17.36 -10.25 2.09
CA LYS A 255 -17.04 -11.25 3.14
C LYS A 255 -16.17 -10.68 4.28
N GLY A 256 -15.66 -9.44 4.15
CA GLY A 256 -14.80 -8.82 5.15
C GLY A 256 -13.42 -9.46 5.27
N TRP A 257 -12.87 -9.96 4.17
CA TRP A 257 -11.56 -10.63 4.16
C TRP A 257 -10.37 -9.67 4.06
N LEU A 258 -10.63 -8.38 3.83
CA LEU A 258 -9.61 -7.34 3.65
C LEU A 258 -9.87 -6.18 4.61
N ASP A 259 -8.79 -5.62 5.18
CA ASP A 259 -8.84 -4.34 5.88
C ASP A 259 -8.97 -3.18 4.90
N TYR A 260 -8.35 -3.28 3.73
CA TYR A 260 -8.53 -2.34 2.62
C TYR A 260 -8.48 -3.02 1.25
N ILE A 261 -9.12 -2.39 0.28
CA ILE A 261 -9.00 -2.71 -1.14
C ILE A 261 -8.56 -1.47 -1.93
N ALA A 262 -7.70 -1.66 -2.91
CA ALA A 262 -7.11 -0.59 -3.70
C ALA A 262 -7.27 -0.82 -5.22
N PRO A 263 -8.49 -0.80 -5.80
CA PRO A 263 -8.66 -1.04 -7.23
C PRO A 263 -7.83 -0.10 -8.10
N GLN A 264 -7.15 -0.68 -9.09
CA GLN A 264 -6.31 0.01 -10.06
C GLN A 264 -7.17 0.73 -11.12
N LEU A 265 -7.63 1.95 -10.82
CA LEU A 265 -8.47 2.75 -11.72
C LEU A 265 -7.59 3.56 -12.69
N TYR A 266 -6.92 2.85 -13.60
CA TYR A 266 -5.90 3.42 -14.49
C TYR A 266 -6.46 3.92 -15.82
N TRP A 267 -7.59 4.60 -15.78
CA TRP A 267 -8.27 5.17 -16.94
C TRP A 267 -8.63 6.62 -16.65
N TYR A 268 -8.67 7.47 -17.68
CA TYR A 268 -9.09 8.87 -17.53
C TYR A 268 -10.62 8.95 -17.37
N ILE A 269 -11.12 10.08 -16.86
CA ILE A 269 -12.55 10.36 -16.75
C ILE A 269 -13.18 10.41 -18.15
N GLY A 270 -14.11 9.50 -18.42
CA GLY A 270 -14.78 9.37 -19.71
C GLY A 270 -14.17 8.29 -20.63
N GLN A 271 -13.12 7.57 -20.21
CA GLN A 271 -12.43 6.61 -21.08
C GLN A 271 -13.24 5.33 -21.36
N PRO A 272 -13.70 5.06 -22.59
CA PRO A 272 -14.20 3.73 -22.93
C PRO A 272 -13.03 2.74 -23.06
N PRO A 273 -13.20 1.45 -22.69
CA PRO A 273 -14.40 0.83 -22.14
C PRO A 273 -14.49 0.85 -20.60
N ALA A 274 -13.69 1.67 -19.91
CA ALA A 274 -13.45 1.58 -18.47
C ALA A 274 -13.40 2.97 -17.82
N ASP A 275 -14.52 3.69 -17.90
CA ASP A 275 -14.60 5.09 -17.49
C ASP A 275 -14.38 5.23 -15.98
N TYR A 276 -13.39 6.04 -15.58
CA TYR A 276 -13.10 6.35 -14.19
C TYR A 276 -14.35 6.79 -13.42
N SER A 277 -15.18 7.63 -14.04
CA SER A 277 -16.40 8.17 -13.44
C SER A 277 -17.52 7.14 -13.24
N LYS A 278 -17.39 5.96 -13.84
CA LYS A 278 -18.29 4.82 -13.62
C LYS A 278 -17.73 3.84 -12.60
N LEU A 279 -16.40 3.69 -12.55
CA LEU A 279 -15.73 2.78 -11.65
C LEU A 279 -15.67 3.29 -10.22
N VAL A 280 -15.45 4.59 -10.01
CA VAL A 280 -15.43 5.23 -8.68
C VAL A 280 -16.72 4.98 -7.88
N PRO A 281 -17.92 5.38 -8.37
CA PRO A 281 -19.16 5.14 -7.65
C PRO A 281 -19.45 3.64 -7.46
N TRP A 282 -19.06 2.79 -8.42
CA TRP A 282 -19.26 1.34 -8.31
C TRP A 282 -18.43 0.74 -7.17
N TRP A 283 -17.15 1.10 -7.06
CA TRP A 283 -16.31 0.63 -5.95
C TRP A 283 -16.74 1.20 -4.60
N SER A 284 -17.18 2.46 -4.56
CA SER A 284 -17.79 3.06 -3.36
C SER A 284 -19.01 2.25 -2.88
N ASP A 285 -19.92 1.83 -3.78
CA ASP A 285 -21.05 0.95 -3.44
C ASP A 285 -20.61 -0.45 -2.97
N VAL A 286 -19.55 -1.01 -3.56
CA VAL A 286 -18.97 -2.28 -3.10
C VAL A 286 -18.43 -2.16 -1.68
N ALA A 287 -17.76 -1.06 -1.34
CA ALA A 287 -17.24 -0.82 0.01
C ALA A 287 -18.33 -0.43 1.02
N SER A 288 -19.42 0.20 0.56
CA SER A 288 -20.47 0.72 1.43
C SER A 288 -21.11 -0.38 2.27
N GLY A 289 -21.33 -0.06 3.56
CA GLY A 289 -21.84 -1.00 4.57
C GLY A 289 -20.85 -2.07 5.02
N THR A 290 -19.58 -2.02 4.61
CA THR A 290 -18.53 -2.94 5.05
C THR A 290 -17.50 -2.25 5.96
N ASN A 291 -16.61 -3.04 6.56
CA ASN A 291 -15.46 -2.55 7.32
C ASN A 291 -14.18 -2.46 6.47
N THR A 292 -14.27 -2.70 5.15
CA THR A 292 -13.13 -2.63 4.25
C THR A 292 -12.96 -1.20 3.76
N LEU A 293 -11.79 -0.60 4.04
CA LEU A 293 -11.44 0.73 3.52
C LEU A 293 -11.25 0.68 2.00
N LEU A 294 -11.73 1.69 1.29
CA LEU A 294 -11.51 1.84 -0.14
C LEU A 294 -10.46 2.91 -0.41
N TRP A 295 -9.38 2.52 -1.08
CA TRP A 295 -8.38 3.44 -1.62
C TRP A 295 -8.35 3.34 -3.14
N ILE A 296 -7.99 4.39 -3.87
CA ILE A 296 -7.97 4.33 -5.34
C ILE A 296 -6.55 4.27 -5.87
N GLY A 297 -6.24 3.28 -6.70
CA GLY A 297 -5.00 3.23 -7.47
C GLY A 297 -5.00 4.28 -8.58
N GLN A 298 -4.07 5.23 -8.54
CA GLN A 298 -3.94 6.33 -9.49
C GLN A 298 -2.79 6.10 -10.47
N ALA A 299 -3.05 6.21 -11.78
CA ALA A 299 -2.07 5.99 -12.84
C ALA A 299 -1.19 7.22 -13.13
N ALA A 300 -0.36 7.64 -12.17
CA ALA A 300 0.63 8.70 -12.40
C ALA A 300 1.52 8.42 -13.63
N TYR A 301 1.81 7.15 -13.91
CA TYR A 301 2.63 6.74 -15.06
C TYR A 301 2.04 7.06 -16.43
N LYS A 302 0.72 7.22 -16.54
CA LYS A 302 0.07 7.61 -17.80
C LYS A 302 0.10 9.11 -18.03
N ALA A 303 0.13 9.91 -16.97
CA ALA A 303 0.09 11.36 -17.08
C ALA A 303 1.34 11.90 -17.79
N GLY A 304 1.14 12.57 -18.92
CA GLY A 304 2.21 13.11 -19.76
C GLY A 304 3.05 12.05 -20.50
N ASP A 305 2.65 10.78 -20.50
CA ASP A 305 3.31 9.76 -21.35
C ASP A 305 2.85 9.98 -22.81
N PRO A 306 3.76 10.24 -23.77
CA PRO A 306 3.41 10.48 -25.17
C PRO A 306 2.66 9.33 -25.86
N ALA A 307 2.73 8.11 -25.30
CA ALA A 307 1.99 6.97 -25.82
C ALA A 307 0.52 6.93 -25.37
N GLN A 308 0.10 7.82 -24.47
CA GLN A 308 -1.25 7.87 -23.92
C GLN A 308 -2.15 8.88 -24.63
N ALA A 309 -3.46 8.71 -24.47
CA ALA A 309 -4.49 9.56 -25.06
C ALA A 309 -4.37 11.05 -24.62
N PRO A 310 -4.94 11.99 -25.40
CA PRO A 310 -4.86 13.44 -25.10
C PRO A 310 -5.31 13.84 -23.70
N GLU A 311 -6.27 13.12 -23.11
CA GLU A 311 -6.78 13.36 -21.77
C GLU A 311 -5.68 13.19 -20.71
N TRP A 312 -4.76 12.24 -20.91
CA TRP A 312 -3.60 12.06 -20.05
C TRP A 312 -2.52 13.15 -20.22
N GLN A 313 -2.63 13.98 -21.25
CA GLN A 313 -1.74 15.12 -21.46
C GLN A 313 -2.23 16.39 -20.74
N VAL A 314 -3.38 16.32 -20.07
CA VAL A 314 -3.96 17.43 -19.30
C VAL A 314 -3.40 17.40 -17.87
N PRO A 315 -2.68 18.44 -17.40
CA PRO A 315 -2.13 18.47 -16.04
C PRO A 315 -3.20 18.25 -14.96
N GLY A 316 -4.42 18.74 -15.18
CA GLY A 316 -5.54 18.60 -14.25
C GLY A 316 -6.21 17.24 -14.18
N GLU A 317 -5.86 16.25 -15.01
CA GLU A 317 -6.61 14.98 -15.05
C GLU A 317 -6.58 14.22 -13.72
N LEU A 318 -5.39 14.06 -13.12
CA LEU A 318 -5.24 13.41 -11.81
C LEU A 318 -5.89 14.21 -10.67
N SER A 319 -5.92 15.55 -10.77
CA SER A 319 -6.63 16.39 -9.80
C SER A 319 -8.16 16.20 -9.90
N ARG A 320 -8.69 16.10 -11.13
CA ARG A 320 -10.10 15.77 -11.35
C ARG A 320 -10.50 14.41 -10.80
N HIS A 321 -9.61 13.41 -10.89
CA HIS A 321 -9.83 12.11 -10.24
C HIS A 321 -10.05 12.26 -8.74
N LEU A 322 -9.16 12.98 -8.05
CA LEU A 322 -9.27 13.20 -6.60
C LEU A 322 -10.47 14.07 -6.23
N THR A 323 -10.87 15.00 -7.09
CA THR A 323 -12.10 15.77 -6.93
C THR A 323 -13.32 14.86 -6.93
N LEU A 324 -13.43 13.96 -7.92
CA LEU A 324 -14.51 12.98 -7.99
C LEU A 324 -14.48 12.02 -6.79
N ASN A 325 -13.30 11.54 -6.40
CA ASN A 325 -13.16 10.62 -5.25
C ASN A 325 -13.74 11.23 -3.96
N ARG A 326 -13.59 12.55 -3.76
CA ARG A 326 -14.12 13.26 -2.58
C ARG A 326 -15.65 13.35 -2.53
N GLU A 327 -16.35 13.08 -3.63
CA GLU A 327 -17.80 13.00 -3.66
C GLU A 327 -18.32 11.68 -3.04
N HIS A 328 -17.42 10.73 -2.76
CA HIS A 328 -17.72 9.40 -2.23
C HIS A 328 -17.06 9.18 -0.87
N PRO A 329 -17.82 9.21 0.25
CA PRO A 329 -17.26 9.14 1.60
C PRO A 329 -16.59 7.80 1.94
N GLU A 330 -16.89 6.72 1.21
CA GLU A 330 -16.21 5.43 1.36
C GLU A 330 -14.73 5.48 0.93
N ILE A 331 -14.35 6.45 0.08
CA ILE A 331 -12.98 6.57 -0.44
C ILE A 331 -12.11 7.28 0.59
N GLY A 332 -11.25 6.52 1.25
CA GLY A 332 -10.37 6.98 2.33
C GLY A 332 -8.99 7.46 1.87
N GLY A 333 -8.65 7.34 0.58
CA GLY A 333 -7.34 7.75 0.08
C GLY A 333 -6.99 7.26 -1.32
N ASP A 334 -5.77 7.55 -1.74
CA ASP A 334 -5.23 7.25 -3.06
C ASP A 334 -3.83 6.65 -2.97
N ILE A 335 -3.50 5.72 -3.87
CA ILE A 335 -2.16 5.17 -4.00
C ILE A 335 -1.66 5.41 -5.42
N TRP A 336 -0.52 6.09 -5.55
CA TRP A 336 0.06 6.47 -6.84
C TRP A 336 0.93 5.36 -7.44
N TYR A 337 0.61 4.96 -8.68
CA TYR A 337 1.43 4.08 -9.52
C TYR A 337 2.09 4.87 -10.67
N ASN A 338 3.42 4.89 -10.80
CA ASN A 338 4.44 4.37 -9.88
C ASN A 338 5.34 5.50 -9.36
N ALA A 339 6.27 5.17 -8.44
CA ALA A 339 7.15 6.13 -7.80
C ALA A 339 8.00 6.99 -8.77
N ASN A 340 8.45 6.45 -9.90
CA ASN A 340 9.19 7.22 -10.90
C ASN A 340 8.36 8.39 -11.41
N ASP A 341 7.10 8.15 -11.73
CA ASP A 341 6.22 9.15 -12.34
C ASP A 341 5.70 10.15 -11.31
N VAL A 342 5.60 9.75 -10.04
CA VAL A 342 5.40 10.66 -8.90
C VAL A 342 6.59 11.62 -8.73
N LYS A 343 7.81 11.14 -8.97
CA LYS A 343 9.04 11.96 -8.90
C LYS A 343 9.19 12.86 -10.12
N VAL A 344 9.13 12.28 -11.32
CA VAL A 344 9.37 12.97 -12.61
C VAL A 344 8.28 13.99 -12.90
N ASP A 345 7.01 13.62 -12.70
CA ASP A 345 5.86 14.53 -12.86
C ASP A 345 5.87 15.32 -14.19
N ARG A 346 5.93 14.60 -15.31
CA ARG A 346 6.29 15.12 -16.66
C ARG A 346 5.59 16.43 -17.06
N ILE A 347 4.32 16.55 -16.70
CA ILE A 347 3.46 17.69 -17.07
C ILE A 347 2.88 18.41 -15.84
N GLY A 348 3.41 18.12 -14.64
CA GLY A 348 2.95 18.72 -13.40
C GLY A 348 1.62 18.17 -12.87
N SER A 349 1.12 17.02 -13.36
CA SER A 349 -0.16 16.46 -12.91
C SER A 349 -0.17 16.04 -11.45
N VAL A 350 0.93 15.43 -10.98
CA VAL A 350 1.06 15.02 -9.57
C VAL A 350 1.20 16.26 -8.70
N SER A 351 2.02 17.24 -9.11
CA SER A 351 2.11 18.53 -8.41
C SER A 351 0.75 19.23 -8.34
N THR A 352 -0.03 19.22 -9.42
CA THR A 352 -1.39 19.79 -9.45
C THR A 352 -2.29 19.09 -8.46
N ALA A 353 -2.36 17.75 -8.47
CA ALA A 353 -3.16 16.99 -7.52
C ALA A 353 -2.73 17.23 -6.05
N VAL A 354 -1.43 17.27 -5.76
CA VAL A 354 -0.89 17.58 -4.43
C VAL A 354 -1.27 19.01 -4.02
N ASN A 355 -1.18 19.97 -4.93
CA ASN A 355 -1.50 21.38 -4.69
C ASN A 355 -3.02 21.61 -4.49
N ASP A 356 -3.87 20.83 -5.12
CA ASP A 356 -5.32 20.99 -4.98
C ASP A 356 -5.85 20.22 -3.76
N HIS A 357 -5.26 19.04 -3.47
CA HIS A 357 -5.85 18.11 -2.52
C HIS A 357 -5.05 17.91 -1.23
N TYR A 358 -3.72 17.97 -1.25
CA TYR A 358 -2.87 17.70 -0.08
C TYR A 358 -2.39 18.99 0.59
N GLN A 359 -3.29 19.97 0.72
CA GLN A 359 -2.94 21.29 1.27
C GLN A 359 -2.69 21.28 2.78
N ARG A 360 -3.09 20.21 3.48
CA ARG A 360 -2.91 20.06 4.92
C ARG A 360 -2.34 18.68 5.23
N PRO A 361 -1.62 18.54 6.36
CA PRO A 361 -1.28 17.22 6.87
C PRO A 361 -2.53 16.37 7.06
N ALA A 362 -2.40 15.07 6.90
CA ALA A 362 -3.46 14.10 7.13
C ALA A 362 -2.91 12.93 7.93
N LEU A 363 -3.71 12.42 8.87
CA LEU A 363 -3.47 11.12 9.48
C LEU A 363 -4.06 10.04 8.56
N ALA A 364 -3.41 8.89 8.51
CA ALA A 364 -4.01 7.74 7.83
C ALA A 364 -5.25 7.26 8.62
N PRO A 365 -6.25 6.68 7.94
CA PRO A 365 -7.44 6.17 8.61
C PRO A 365 -7.08 5.03 9.56
N VAL A 366 -7.74 5.01 10.72
CA VAL A 366 -7.68 3.86 11.64
C VAL A 366 -8.49 2.73 11.02
N LEU A 367 -7.93 1.51 11.01
CA LEU A 367 -8.69 0.34 10.56
C LEU A 367 -9.95 0.19 11.42
N PRO A 368 -11.14 -0.03 10.84
CA PRO A 368 -12.39 -0.06 11.61
C PRO A 368 -12.35 -1.05 12.79
N ARG A 369 -11.72 -2.22 12.62
CA ARG A 369 -11.54 -3.22 13.69
C ARG A 369 -10.60 -2.78 14.83
N LEU A 370 -9.74 -1.78 14.61
CA LEU A 370 -8.82 -1.23 15.62
C LEU A 370 -9.35 0.04 16.29
N ALA A 371 -10.44 0.62 15.77
CA ALA A 371 -10.97 1.90 16.26
C ALA A 371 -11.40 1.89 17.74
N GLY A 372 -11.76 0.71 18.27
CA GLY A 372 -12.11 0.53 19.69
C GLY A 372 -10.95 0.14 20.61
N GLY A 373 -9.72 0.04 20.08
CA GLY A 373 -8.53 -0.34 20.85
C GLY A 373 -8.07 0.73 21.84
N GLU A 374 -7.17 0.34 22.76
CA GLU A 374 -6.58 1.29 23.71
C GLU A 374 -5.75 2.35 22.96
N PRO A 375 -6.08 3.65 23.06
CA PRO A 375 -5.32 4.68 22.38
C PRO A 375 -3.97 4.92 23.06
N PRO A 376 -2.98 5.51 22.36
CA PRO A 376 -1.72 5.88 22.97
C PRO A 376 -1.94 6.87 24.13
N ARG A 377 -0.96 6.95 25.03
CA ARG A 377 -1.05 7.83 26.19
C ARG A 377 -1.09 9.30 25.76
N ARG A 378 -1.91 10.07 26.48
CA ARG A 378 -2.00 11.53 26.31
C ARG A 378 -0.62 12.18 26.48
N PRO A 379 -0.14 12.96 25.51
CA PRO A 379 1.13 13.64 25.65
C PRO A 379 1.01 14.94 26.45
N VAL A 380 2.16 15.51 26.82
CA VAL A 380 2.26 16.85 27.40
C VAL A 380 2.82 17.79 26.34
N LEU A 381 2.13 18.90 26.08
CA LEU A 381 2.73 20.01 25.38
C LEU A 381 3.47 20.82 26.44
N ALA A 382 4.79 20.91 26.35
CA ALA A 382 5.61 21.56 27.37
C ALA A 382 5.63 23.09 27.23
N TYR A 383 5.60 23.59 25.98
CA TYR A 383 5.45 25.01 25.68
C TYR A 383 5.02 25.24 24.22
N ALA A 384 4.55 26.45 23.96
CA ALA A 384 4.47 27.07 22.64
C ALA A 384 5.02 28.50 22.75
N LYS A 385 6.10 28.83 22.03
CA LYS A 385 6.83 30.10 22.18
C LYS A 385 7.18 30.70 20.82
N ARG A 386 7.04 32.02 20.69
CA ARG A 386 7.57 32.73 19.51
C ARG A 386 9.09 32.54 19.42
N VAL A 387 9.59 32.29 18.22
CA VAL A 387 11.03 32.22 17.94
C VAL A 387 11.50 33.40 17.10
N HIS A 388 12.77 33.75 17.22
CA HIS A 388 13.35 34.94 16.58
C HIS A 388 13.29 34.89 15.06
N SER A 389 13.35 33.70 14.46
CA SER A 389 13.23 33.48 13.01
C SER A 389 11.80 33.66 12.47
N GLY A 390 10.81 33.92 13.33
CA GLY A 390 9.40 33.93 12.97
C GLY A 390 8.70 32.60 13.28
N GLY A 391 7.37 32.65 13.43
CA GLY A 391 6.57 31.48 13.81
C GLY A 391 6.54 31.19 15.32
N VAL A 392 6.04 30.01 15.67
CA VAL A 392 5.92 29.48 17.05
C VAL A 392 6.56 28.09 17.12
N GLU A 393 7.56 27.92 17.98
CA GLU A 393 8.09 26.60 18.32
C GLU A 393 7.22 25.95 19.41
N VAL A 394 6.83 24.70 19.16
CA VAL A 394 6.17 23.84 20.12
C VAL A 394 7.09 22.71 20.55
N ARG A 395 6.99 22.32 21.82
CA ARG A 395 7.65 21.12 22.34
C ARG A 395 6.61 20.17 22.90
N ALA A 396 6.48 19.00 22.31
CA ALA A 396 5.62 17.92 22.82
C ALA A 396 6.48 16.81 23.44
N VAL A 397 5.97 16.20 24.51
CA VAL A 397 6.65 15.17 25.29
C VAL A 397 5.68 14.01 25.47
N ALA A 398 6.11 12.80 25.09
CA ALA A 398 5.34 11.60 25.32
C ALA A 398 5.24 11.30 26.83
N THR A 399 4.20 10.59 27.26
CA THR A 399 4.05 10.17 28.66
C THR A 399 4.09 8.65 28.76
N GLY A 400 4.50 8.13 29.92
CA GLY A 400 4.74 6.69 30.07
C GLY A 400 6.07 6.24 29.46
N ARG A 401 6.18 4.94 29.20
CA ARG A 401 7.41 4.31 28.67
C ARG A 401 7.43 4.25 27.15
N ASP A 402 6.26 4.19 26.52
CA ASP A 402 6.13 3.99 25.08
C ASP A 402 6.29 5.30 24.31
N GLU A 403 6.94 5.22 23.16
CA GLU A 403 7.06 6.31 22.19
C GLU A 403 5.86 6.25 21.23
N PRO A 404 5.18 7.38 20.98
CA PRO A 404 4.20 7.43 19.93
C PRO A 404 4.89 7.33 18.58
N PHE A 405 4.19 6.81 17.58
CA PHE A 405 4.67 6.77 16.21
C PHE A 405 4.74 8.16 15.60
N LEU A 406 3.73 8.99 15.87
CA LEU A 406 3.66 10.38 15.40
C LEU A 406 3.12 11.30 16.50
N PHE A 407 3.41 12.59 16.36
CA PHE A 407 2.65 13.66 17.00
C PHE A 407 1.86 14.43 15.95
N ALA A 408 0.54 14.52 16.15
CA ALA A 408 -0.32 15.46 15.45
C ALA A 408 -0.39 16.77 16.24
N ILE A 409 0.02 17.87 15.61
CA ILE A 409 0.05 19.22 16.21
C ILE A 409 -1.12 20.03 15.68
N PHE A 410 -1.96 20.48 16.59
CA PHE A 410 -3.13 21.29 16.29
C PHE A 410 -2.91 22.74 16.72
N ARG A 411 -3.49 23.67 15.96
CA ARG A 411 -3.48 25.11 16.21
C ARG A 411 -4.87 25.69 16.09
N PHE A 412 -5.23 26.54 17.05
CA PHE A 412 -6.51 27.23 17.10
C PHE A 412 -6.33 28.71 17.47
N ASP A 413 -7.25 29.55 17.02
CA ASP A 413 -7.28 30.98 17.40
C ASP A 413 -7.88 31.22 18.80
N ARG A 414 -8.41 30.17 19.41
CA ARG A 414 -9.03 30.16 20.75
C ARG A 414 -8.67 28.89 21.50
N HIS A 415 -9.06 28.82 22.77
CA HIS A 415 -9.07 27.55 23.48
C HIS A 415 -9.98 26.53 22.77
N ALA A 416 -9.47 25.33 22.53
CA ALA A 416 -10.18 24.26 21.83
C ALA A 416 -10.93 23.36 22.81
N GLY A 417 -12.14 22.96 22.43
CA GLY A 417 -12.93 21.93 23.07
C GLY A 417 -12.76 20.56 22.38
N PRO A 418 -13.30 19.47 22.95
CA PRO A 418 -13.09 18.11 22.44
C PRO A 418 -13.49 17.90 20.97
N GLY A 419 -14.59 18.53 20.51
CA GLY A 419 -15.09 18.38 19.13
C GLY A 419 -14.26 19.11 18.08
N ASP A 420 -13.41 20.06 18.47
CA ASP A 420 -12.64 20.88 17.52
C ASP A 420 -11.52 20.08 16.83
N PHE A 421 -11.11 18.94 17.40
CA PHE A 421 -10.02 18.09 16.89
C PHE A 421 -10.44 17.17 15.74
N ALA A 422 -11.74 17.04 15.47
CA ALA A 422 -12.25 16.30 14.30
C ALA A 422 -12.04 17.08 12.99
N ASP A 423 -11.77 18.39 13.07
CA ASP A 423 -11.59 19.25 11.91
C ASP A 423 -10.09 19.40 11.54
N ALA A 424 -9.69 18.71 10.46
CA ALA A 424 -8.33 18.74 9.95
C ALA A 424 -7.85 20.14 9.52
N ARG A 425 -8.72 21.15 9.41
CA ARG A 425 -8.31 22.56 9.21
C ARG A 425 -7.38 23.07 10.30
N ASN A 426 -7.48 22.50 11.50
CA ASN A 426 -6.69 22.89 12.66
C ASN A 426 -5.44 22.02 12.84
N LEU A 427 -5.28 20.95 12.07
CA LEU A 427 -4.08 20.12 12.05
C LEU A 427 -3.00 20.81 11.21
N VAL A 428 -1.95 21.31 11.88
CA VAL A 428 -0.89 22.09 11.22
C VAL A 428 0.39 21.30 10.96
N ALA A 429 0.59 20.19 11.69
CA ALA A 429 1.68 19.26 11.41
C ALA A 429 1.35 17.85 11.90
N VAL A 430 1.93 16.88 11.20
CA VAL A 430 2.11 15.50 11.67
C VAL A 430 3.61 15.27 11.61
N VAL A 431 4.23 14.99 12.75
CA VAL A 431 5.70 14.86 12.86
C VAL A 431 6.07 13.47 13.38
N PRO A 432 7.21 12.90 12.96
CA PRO A 432 7.73 11.67 13.54
C PRO A 432 7.78 11.74 15.07
N GLY A 433 7.35 10.67 15.72
CA GLY A 433 7.32 10.57 17.17
C GLY A 433 8.71 10.24 17.75
N ASP A 434 8.87 10.64 19.02
CA ASP A 434 10.03 10.38 19.87
C ASP A 434 9.56 10.61 21.32
N ARG A 435 10.40 10.37 22.33
CA ARG A 435 10.19 10.81 23.72
C ARG A 435 9.83 12.28 23.80
N GLN A 436 10.46 13.10 22.98
CA GLN A 436 10.23 14.53 22.90
C GLN A 436 10.50 15.04 21.49
N ILE A 437 9.64 15.93 21.00
CA ILE A 437 9.84 16.60 19.71
C ILE A 437 9.83 18.11 19.89
N ARG A 438 10.51 18.79 18.96
CA ARG A 438 10.37 20.23 18.73
C ARG A 438 9.99 20.44 17.28
N TRP A 439 9.00 21.28 17.05
CA TRP A 439 8.57 21.65 15.72
C TRP A 439 8.18 23.12 15.70
N THR A 440 8.51 23.81 14.60
CA THR A 440 8.19 25.23 14.45
C THR A 440 7.07 25.40 13.44
N ASP A 441 5.97 25.97 13.90
CA ASP A 441 4.89 26.44 13.03
C ASP A 441 5.29 27.77 12.39
N PRO A 442 5.59 27.81 11.07
CA PRO A 442 6.00 29.04 10.41
C PRO A 442 4.89 30.10 10.39
N ASP A 443 3.63 29.68 10.39
CA ASP A 443 2.46 30.55 10.36
C ASP A 443 1.94 30.89 11.77
N GLY A 444 2.62 30.38 12.80
CA GLY A 444 2.27 30.57 14.19
C GLY A 444 2.40 32.03 14.64
N ARG A 445 1.41 32.51 15.41
CA ARG A 445 1.35 33.89 15.91
C ARG A 445 1.11 33.91 17.40
N ARG A 446 1.45 35.04 18.02
CA ARG A 446 1.18 35.28 19.44
C ARG A 446 -0.33 35.19 19.67
N GLY A 447 -0.73 34.47 20.71
CA GLY A 447 -2.13 34.28 21.06
C GLY A 447 -2.79 33.02 20.48
N HIS A 448 -2.20 32.37 19.47
CA HIS A 448 -2.66 31.05 19.02
C HIS A 448 -2.54 30.02 20.15
N HIS A 449 -3.41 29.02 20.14
CA HIS A 449 -3.45 27.92 21.08
C HIS A 449 -3.01 26.63 20.40
N TYR A 450 -2.01 25.97 20.97
CA TYR A 450 -1.45 24.72 20.45
C TYR A 450 -1.80 23.55 21.33
N TYR A 451 -1.97 22.39 20.69
CA TYR A 451 -2.21 21.10 21.32
C TYR A 451 -1.44 20.02 20.56
N ALA A 452 -1.00 18.98 21.27
CA ALA A 452 -0.40 17.80 20.68
C ALA A 452 -1.27 16.57 20.94
N VAL A 453 -1.37 15.70 19.96
CA VAL A 453 -2.02 14.39 20.04
C VAL A 453 -0.96 13.35 19.66
N ALA A 454 -0.72 12.38 20.55
CA ALA A 454 0.07 11.20 20.22
C ALA A 454 -0.75 10.27 19.31
N VAL A 455 -0.08 9.68 18.33
CA VAL A 455 -0.64 8.73 17.36
C VAL A 455 0.25 7.49 17.37
N ASP A 456 -0.35 6.30 17.41
CA ASP A 456 0.39 5.04 17.34
C ASP A 456 0.49 4.51 15.90
N ARG A 457 1.13 3.36 15.71
CA ARG A 457 1.34 2.75 14.38
C ARG A 457 0.04 2.25 13.72
N ALA A 458 -1.00 2.00 14.53
CA ALA A 458 -2.35 1.71 14.05
C ALA A 458 -3.16 2.98 13.73
N ASN A 459 -2.53 4.15 13.78
CA ASN A 459 -3.13 5.48 13.64
C ASN A 459 -4.14 5.87 14.73
N ARG A 460 -4.24 5.12 15.83
CA ARG A 460 -5.12 5.49 16.95
C ARG A 460 -4.59 6.75 17.61
N THR A 461 -5.48 7.67 17.94
CA THR A 461 -5.13 8.96 18.52
C THR A 461 -5.41 9.00 20.02
N SER A 462 -4.45 9.50 20.79
CA SER A 462 -4.65 9.85 22.21
C SER A 462 -5.64 11.01 22.39
N ARG A 463 -6.03 11.28 23.65
CA ARG A 463 -6.63 12.58 24.01
C ARG A 463 -5.62 13.71 23.77
N PRO A 464 -6.06 14.91 23.37
CA PRO A 464 -5.18 16.05 23.17
C PRO A 464 -4.49 16.46 24.47
N SER A 465 -3.26 16.97 24.36
CA SER A 465 -2.42 17.44 25.47
C SER A 465 -3.08 18.55 26.30
N ASN A 466 -2.38 19.02 27.33
CA ASN A 466 -2.64 20.36 27.85
C ASN A 466 -2.41 21.38 26.73
N GLY A 467 -3.34 22.33 26.56
CA GLY A 467 -3.20 23.40 25.57
C GLY A 467 -2.22 24.47 26.04
N PHE A 468 -1.42 25.02 25.13
CA PHE A 468 -0.54 26.16 25.41
C PHE A 468 -0.89 27.34 24.50
N ARG A 469 -1.08 28.51 25.11
CA ARG A 469 -1.20 29.76 24.35
C ARG A 469 0.20 30.27 24.02
N ALA A 470 0.46 30.52 22.75
CA ALA A 470 1.74 31.03 22.27
C ALA A 470 2.01 32.42 22.83
N ILE A 471 3.12 32.56 23.55
CA ILE A 471 3.59 33.80 24.17
C ILE A 471 4.63 34.52 23.33
#